data_AF-A0A2S8Z4C9-F1
#
_entry.id   AF-A0A2S8Z4C9-F1
#
_cell.length_a   1.000
_cell.length_b   1.000
_cell.length_c   1.000
_cell.angle_alpha   90.00
_cell.angle_beta   90.00
_cell.angle_gamma   90.00
#
_symmetry.space_group_name_H-M   'P 1'
#
loop_
_entity.id
_entity.type
_entity.pdbx_description
1 polymer ?
#
loop_
_entity_poly.entity_id
_entity_poly.type
_entity_poly.pdbx_seq_one_letter_code
_entity_poly.pdbx_strand_id
1 'polypeptide(L)'
;MSAMLNGCLADTEYLEVTARSGHRYGVWVTTPPGYAESTDSLPLIYVVDGNWAVGFTAPLIVTQADPYLTVAPYIQVSVGYAGEEAAQWAQLRNRDLVPPGEPVGEEMRRTLAAARDSGAMTPEHMDAYLAQLTDTHADVFLSFLTEELHPLLQSKVRVSESGHGLFGYSYGGLFALYAWLRETSPFATFGAGSPGVAATDSQVFPLIAALPEHGSVSSAQRLHVTLNEAELFGAIPIYREIGRNLLTVLEDLHAQGRSGEVSKAMLHETHLTGLQASFLSYLKTCHTRSESVPGDDDRE
;
A
#
# COMPACT_ATOMS: atom_id res chain seq x y z
N MET A 1 0.85 26.71 29.89
CA MET A 1 0.82 26.29 28.48
C MET A 1 1.32 24.87 28.45
N SER A 2 0.47 23.92 28.05
CA SER A 2 0.81 22.50 28.05
C SER A 2 1.95 22.28 27.05
N ALA A 3 3.15 21.97 27.55
CA ALA A 3 4.22 21.43 26.72
C ALA A 3 3.83 19.98 26.40
N MET A 4 2.81 19.80 25.55
CA MET A 4 2.57 18.50 24.96
C MET A 4 3.78 18.17 24.09
N LEU A 5 4.60 17.24 24.57
CA LEU A 5 5.61 16.59 23.75
C LEU A 5 4.85 15.70 22.76
N ASN A 6 4.96 15.99 21.46
CA ASN A 6 4.38 15.15 20.43
C ASN A 6 5.03 13.77 20.50
N GLY A 7 4.23 12.72 20.67
CA GLY A 7 4.71 11.36 20.85
C GLY A 7 5.44 10.89 19.60
N CYS A 8 6.73 10.55 19.75
CA CYS A 8 7.46 9.81 18.73
C CYS A 8 7.01 8.35 18.75
N LEU A 9 6.86 7.73 17.59
CA LEU A 9 6.79 6.28 17.48
C LEU A 9 8.18 5.72 17.83
N ALA A 10 8.23 4.67 18.66
CA ALA A 10 9.50 4.03 19.00
C ALA A 10 10.19 3.51 17.75
N ASP A 11 11.52 3.56 17.75
CA ASP A 11 12.38 3.02 16.67
C ASP A 11 12.01 3.54 15.28
N THR A 12 11.43 4.73 15.21
CA THR A 12 10.96 5.37 13.98
C THR A 12 11.67 6.70 13.77
N GLU A 13 12.46 6.77 12.69
CA GLU A 13 13.07 8.02 12.23
C GLU A 13 12.18 8.71 11.19
N TYR A 14 12.26 10.03 11.10
CA TYR A 14 11.57 10.84 10.10
C TYR A 14 12.56 11.63 9.25
N LEU A 15 12.36 11.63 7.94
CA LEU A 15 13.08 12.48 7.01
C LEU A 15 12.14 13.05 5.94
N GLU A 16 12.48 14.23 5.44
CA GLU A 16 11.82 14.83 4.28
C GLU A 16 12.70 14.65 3.03
N VAL A 17 12.08 14.25 1.92
CA VAL A 17 12.76 14.03 0.65
C VAL A 17 12.07 14.85 -0.43
N THR A 18 12.84 15.64 -1.17
CA THR A 18 12.34 16.36 -2.35
C THR A 18 12.64 15.51 -3.59
N ALA A 19 11.59 15.08 -4.27
CA ALA A 19 11.70 14.31 -5.52
C ALA A 19 12.18 15.21 -6.67
N ARG A 20 12.71 14.61 -7.74
CA ARG A 20 13.08 15.34 -8.97
C ARG A 20 11.89 16.04 -9.63
N SER A 21 10.67 15.57 -9.39
CA SER A 21 9.42 16.23 -9.80
C SER A 21 9.18 17.57 -9.09
N GLY A 22 9.90 17.84 -7.99
CA GLY A 22 9.73 19.01 -7.13
C GLY A 22 8.79 18.78 -5.94
N HIS A 23 8.09 17.64 -5.88
CA HIS A 23 7.24 17.28 -4.75
C HIS A 23 8.04 16.91 -3.51
N ARG A 24 7.50 17.20 -2.33
CA ARG A 24 8.15 16.92 -1.04
C ARG A 24 7.39 15.85 -0.27
N TYR A 25 8.09 14.76 0.03
CA TYR A 25 7.54 13.61 0.74
C TYR A 25 8.10 13.52 2.16
N GLY A 26 7.22 13.18 3.10
CA GLY A 26 7.59 12.80 4.45
C GLY A 26 7.77 11.29 4.52
N VAL A 27 8.89 10.83 5.06
CA VAL A 27 9.23 9.40 5.12
C VAL A 27 9.50 9.02 6.57
N TRP A 28 8.79 8.03 7.06
CA TRP A 28 9.01 7.41 8.36
C TRP A 28 9.67 6.05 8.17
N VAL A 29 10.80 5.83 8.82
CA VAL A 29 11.56 4.59 8.74
C VAL A 29 11.52 3.92 10.11
N THR A 30 10.77 2.83 10.22
CA THR A 30 10.59 2.07 11.47
C THR A 30 11.40 0.78 11.41
N THR A 31 12.38 0.65 12.30
CA THR A 31 13.26 -0.53 12.38
C THR A 31 12.73 -1.57 13.38
N PRO A 32 12.97 -2.87 13.17
CA PRO A 32 12.47 -3.89 14.07
C PRO A 32 13.21 -3.91 15.42
N PRO A 33 12.61 -4.54 16.45
CA PRO A 33 13.29 -4.77 17.72
C PRO A 33 14.64 -5.48 17.53
N GLY A 34 15.68 -5.02 18.23
CA GLY A 34 17.03 -5.60 18.14
C GLY A 34 17.83 -5.17 16.90
N TYR A 35 17.31 -4.23 16.10
CA TYR A 35 17.98 -3.79 14.87
C TYR A 35 19.34 -3.14 15.15
N ALA A 36 19.46 -2.31 16.20
CA ALA A 36 20.70 -1.60 16.52
C ALA A 36 21.85 -2.55 16.91
N GLU A 37 21.51 -3.71 17.47
CA GLU A 37 22.44 -4.74 17.91
C GLU A 37 22.77 -5.77 16.80
N SER A 38 22.01 -5.76 15.69
CA SER A 38 22.20 -6.67 14.56
C SER A 38 22.93 -6.00 13.40
N THR A 39 23.74 -6.80 12.69
CA THR A 39 24.39 -6.44 11.42
C THR A 39 23.60 -6.86 10.20
N ASP A 40 22.42 -7.48 10.38
CA ASP A 40 21.62 -8.03 9.29
C ASP A 40 21.13 -6.93 8.34
N SER A 41 21.11 -7.26 7.06
CA SER A 41 20.48 -6.45 6.03
C SER A 41 19.05 -6.92 5.83
N LEU A 42 18.09 -6.01 5.95
CA LEU A 42 16.67 -6.34 5.97
C LEU A 42 15.92 -5.78 4.77
N PRO A 43 14.87 -6.47 4.30
CA PRO A 43 14.01 -5.94 3.26
C PRO A 43 13.21 -4.75 3.76
N LEU A 44 13.10 -3.74 2.89
CA LEU A 44 12.17 -2.63 3.05
C LEU A 44 10.75 -3.03 2.65
N ILE A 45 9.77 -2.76 3.53
CA ILE A 45 8.34 -2.80 3.19
C ILE A 45 7.81 -1.37 3.15
N TYR A 46 7.49 -0.90 1.95
CA TYR A 46 6.94 0.42 1.72
C TYR A 46 5.45 0.44 2.02
N VAL A 47 5.01 1.47 2.74
CA VAL A 47 3.61 1.69 3.09
C VAL A 47 3.23 3.10 2.64
N VAL A 48 2.39 3.20 1.61
CA VAL A 48 1.91 4.51 1.12
C VAL A 48 0.87 5.11 2.08
N ASP A 49 0.43 6.35 1.84
CA ASP A 49 -0.45 7.12 2.73
C ASP A 49 0.16 7.35 4.13
N GLY A 50 1.47 7.61 4.20
CA GLY A 50 2.23 7.66 5.45
C GLY A 50 1.67 8.60 6.53
N ASN A 51 1.07 9.75 6.17
CA ASN A 51 0.47 10.67 7.14
C ASN A 51 -0.70 10.06 7.93
N TRP A 52 -1.33 9.02 7.39
CA TRP A 52 -2.44 8.30 8.04
C TRP A 52 -2.00 6.89 8.46
N ALA A 53 -1.41 6.13 7.53
CA ALA A 53 -1.10 4.72 7.72
C ALA A 53 -0.05 4.47 8.81
N VAL A 54 0.95 5.36 8.98
CA VAL A 54 2.07 5.13 9.91
C VAL A 54 1.60 4.92 11.35
N GLY A 55 0.53 5.61 11.76
CA GLY A 55 -0.03 5.48 13.10
C GLY A 55 -0.65 4.11 13.40
N PHE A 56 -0.99 3.34 12.36
CA PHE A 56 -1.59 2.01 12.45
C PHE A 56 -0.58 0.90 12.18
N THR A 57 0.38 1.12 11.29
CA THR A 57 1.27 0.07 10.80
C THR A 57 2.61 0.04 11.53
N ALA A 58 3.22 1.20 11.83
CA ALA A 58 4.54 1.23 12.47
C ALA A 58 4.57 0.54 13.86
N PRO A 59 3.55 0.68 14.73
CA PRO A 59 3.52 -0.06 15.99
C PRO A 59 3.53 -1.58 15.81
N LEU A 60 3.10 -2.10 14.66
CA LEU A 60 3.12 -3.54 14.36
C LEU A 60 4.52 -4.06 14.05
N ILE A 61 5.55 -3.20 14.01
CA ILE A 61 6.93 -3.65 13.83
C ILE A 61 7.33 -4.72 14.87
N VAL A 62 6.78 -4.64 16.09
CA VAL A 62 7.04 -5.58 17.19
C VAL A 62 6.44 -6.97 16.96
N THR A 63 5.49 -7.15 16.04
CA THR A 63 4.90 -8.47 15.74
C THR A 63 5.93 -9.45 15.18
N GLN A 64 7.06 -8.93 14.69
CA GLN A 64 8.21 -9.73 14.27
C GLN A 64 8.90 -10.46 15.43
N ALA A 65 8.59 -10.13 16.68
CA ALA A 65 9.07 -10.85 17.87
C ALA A 65 8.02 -11.81 18.45
N ASP A 66 6.80 -11.85 17.90
CA ASP A 66 5.74 -12.74 18.38
C ASP A 66 6.04 -14.19 17.95
N PRO A 67 6.20 -15.14 18.88
CA PRO A 67 6.48 -16.54 18.56
C PRO A 67 5.31 -17.25 17.88
N TYR A 68 4.08 -16.72 17.95
CA TYR A 68 2.91 -17.26 17.25
C TYR A 68 2.80 -16.77 15.81
N LEU A 69 3.62 -15.81 15.40
CA LEU A 69 3.63 -15.27 14.04
C LEU A 69 4.89 -15.69 13.30
N THR A 70 4.71 -15.96 12.01
CA THR A 70 5.79 -16.32 11.09
C THR A 70 6.35 -15.11 10.36
N VAL A 71 6.02 -13.87 10.75
CA VAL A 71 6.45 -12.67 10.02
C VAL A 71 7.98 -12.55 10.03
N ALA A 72 8.58 -12.48 8.83
CA ALA A 72 10.02 -12.30 8.67
C ALA A 72 10.46 -10.89 9.07
N PRO A 73 11.73 -10.72 9.50
CA PRO A 73 12.28 -9.40 9.76
C PRO A 73 12.15 -8.42 8.56
N TYR A 74 11.78 -7.17 8.80
CA TYR A 74 11.71 -6.10 7.82
C TYR A 74 11.87 -4.72 8.46
N ILE A 75 12.25 -3.73 7.63
CA ILE A 75 12.18 -2.30 7.97
C ILE A 75 10.95 -1.72 7.28
N GLN A 76 10.06 -1.06 8.04
CA GLN A 76 8.91 -0.39 7.46
C GLN A 76 9.30 1.00 6.97
N VAL A 77 8.89 1.36 5.76
CA VAL A 77 9.08 2.68 5.16
C VAL A 77 7.72 3.28 4.83
N SER A 78 7.18 4.11 5.71
CA SER A 78 5.92 4.81 5.43
C SER A 78 6.18 6.10 4.67
N VAL A 79 5.49 6.30 3.55
CA VAL A 79 5.69 7.44 2.65
C VAL A 79 4.41 8.25 2.53
N GLY A 80 4.50 9.52 2.90
CA GLY A 80 3.43 10.50 2.79
C GLY A 80 3.99 11.86 2.39
N TYR A 81 3.33 12.92 2.82
CA TYR A 81 3.60 14.30 2.44
C TYR A 81 4.30 15.06 3.57
N ALA A 82 5.13 16.03 3.20
CA ALA A 82 5.90 16.86 4.12
C ALA A 82 5.41 18.31 4.15
N GLY A 83 5.84 19.08 5.16
CA GLY A 83 5.52 20.50 5.29
C GLY A 83 4.02 20.80 5.30
N GLU A 84 3.62 21.88 4.64
CA GLU A 84 2.20 22.31 4.57
C GLU A 84 1.32 21.34 3.77
N GLU A 85 1.91 20.56 2.84
CA GLU A 85 1.20 19.55 2.05
C GLU A 85 0.74 18.37 2.93
N ALA A 86 1.40 18.12 4.07
CA ALA A 86 0.97 17.09 5.03
C ALA A 86 -0.46 17.28 5.52
N ALA A 87 -0.93 18.53 5.66
CA ALA A 87 -2.31 18.83 6.06
C ALA A 87 -3.32 18.54 4.92
N GLN A 88 -2.85 18.45 3.68
CA GLN A 88 -3.63 18.24 2.47
C GLN A 88 -3.45 16.81 1.90
N TRP A 89 -2.89 15.88 2.69
CA TRP A 89 -2.58 14.53 2.22
C TRP A 89 -3.78 13.81 1.57
N ALA A 90 -4.99 14.03 2.12
CA ALA A 90 -6.21 13.35 1.67
C ALA A 90 -6.63 13.70 0.23
N GLN A 91 -6.21 14.86 -0.28
CA GLN A 91 -6.42 15.24 -1.69
C GLN A 91 -5.19 14.89 -2.55
N LEU A 92 -3.97 15.12 -2.05
CA LEU A 92 -2.74 14.89 -2.82
C LEU A 92 -2.51 13.42 -3.16
N ARG A 93 -2.99 12.50 -2.30
CA ARG A 93 -2.97 11.07 -2.58
C ARG A 93 -3.70 10.67 -3.86
N ASN A 94 -4.69 11.46 -4.30
CA ASN A 94 -5.38 11.18 -5.56
C ASN A 94 -4.43 11.33 -6.74
N ARG A 95 -3.53 12.34 -6.72
CA ARG A 95 -2.48 12.50 -7.72
C ARG A 95 -1.50 11.34 -7.70
N ASP A 96 -0.98 10.98 -6.53
CA ASP A 96 0.16 10.06 -6.43
C ASP A 96 -0.21 8.57 -6.41
N LEU A 97 -1.43 8.21 -6.03
CA LEU A 97 -1.82 6.80 -5.83
C LEU A 97 -2.79 6.27 -6.90
N VAL A 98 -3.27 7.13 -7.78
CA VAL A 98 -4.22 6.75 -8.82
C VAL A 98 -3.50 6.63 -10.18
N PRO A 99 -3.70 5.55 -10.96
CA PRO A 99 -3.07 5.38 -12.26
C PRO A 99 -3.30 6.57 -13.21
N PRO A 100 -2.32 6.92 -14.07
CA PRO A 100 -2.51 7.95 -15.08
C PRO A 100 -3.68 7.63 -16.00
N GLY A 101 -4.59 8.59 -16.18
CA GLY A 101 -5.78 8.42 -17.02
C GLY A 101 -6.89 7.58 -16.37
N GLU A 102 -6.82 7.30 -15.07
CA GLU A 102 -7.91 6.65 -14.35
C GLU A 102 -9.20 7.48 -14.45
N PRO A 103 -10.33 6.88 -14.86
CA PRO A 103 -11.60 7.58 -14.91
C PRO A 103 -12.13 7.86 -13.49
N VAL A 104 -12.68 9.06 -13.30
CA VAL A 104 -13.43 9.36 -12.07
C VAL A 104 -14.82 8.74 -12.17
N GLY A 105 -15.00 7.64 -11.44
CA GLY A 105 -16.23 6.85 -11.40
C GLY A 105 -17.48 7.66 -11.05
N GLU A 106 -18.61 7.26 -11.64
CA GLU A 106 -19.90 7.94 -11.45
C GLU A 106 -20.34 7.93 -9.98
N GLU A 107 -20.16 6.82 -9.26
CA GLU A 107 -20.55 6.76 -7.85
C GLU A 107 -19.62 7.61 -6.96
N MET A 108 -18.36 7.78 -7.35
CA MET A 108 -17.45 8.73 -6.68
C MET A 108 -17.98 10.17 -6.86
N ARG A 109 -18.38 10.55 -8.08
CA ARG A 109 -18.96 11.88 -8.33
C ARG A 109 -20.24 12.12 -7.52
N ARG A 110 -21.11 11.12 -7.42
CA ARG A 110 -22.32 11.19 -6.59
C ARG A 110 -22.00 11.32 -5.11
N THR A 111 -21.02 10.56 -4.62
CA THR A 111 -20.56 10.62 -3.23
C THR A 111 -20.04 12.02 -2.88
N LEU A 112 -19.22 12.61 -3.76
CA LEU A 112 -18.71 13.98 -3.59
C LEU A 112 -19.83 15.02 -3.64
N ALA A 113 -20.78 14.89 -4.58
CA ALA A 113 -21.94 15.77 -4.66
C ALA A 113 -22.81 15.70 -3.40
N ALA A 114 -23.05 14.51 -2.87
CA ALA A 114 -23.80 14.33 -1.61
C ALA A 114 -23.05 14.89 -0.39
N ALA A 115 -21.72 14.75 -0.35
CA ALA A 115 -20.89 15.36 0.69
C ALA A 115 -20.95 16.89 0.66
N ARG A 116 -20.96 17.48 -0.54
CA ARG A 116 -21.19 18.92 -0.73
C ARG A 116 -22.59 19.33 -0.26
N ASP A 117 -23.62 18.63 -0.72
CA ASP A 117 -25.02 19.00 -0.44
C ASP A 117 -25.39 18.86 1.05
N SER A 118 -24.73 17.94 1.76
CA SER A 118 -24.85 17.77 3.22
C SER A 118 -23.99 18.73 4.05
N GLY A 119 -23.10 19.50 3.42
CA GLY A 119 -22.14 20.39 4.10
C GLY A 119 -20.96 19.66 4.74
N ALA A 120 -20.80 18.36 4.51
CA ALA A 120 -19.65 17.59 4.95
C ALA A 120 -18.35 17.96 4.20
N MET A 121 -18.48 18.56 3.02
CA MET A 121 -17.38 19.06 2.19
C MET A 121 -17.75 20.42 1.59
N THR A 122 -16.82 21.36 1.58
CA THR A 122 -17.04 22.67 0.94
C THR A 122 -16.89 22.55 -0.58
N PRO A 123 -17.50 23.44 -1.38
CA PRO A 123 -17.29 23.47 -2.83
C PRO A 123 -15.81 23.57 -3.21
N GLU A 124 -15.04 24.39 -2.52
CA GLU A 124 -13.60 24.57 -2.79
C GLU A 124 -12.81 23.30 -2.53
N HIS A 125 -13.11 22.58 -1.44
CA HIS A 125 -12.48 21.29 -1.16
C HIS A 125 -12.88 20.22 -2.17
N MET A 126 -14.14 20.20 -2.61
CA MET A 126 -14.61 19.28 -3.65
C MET A 126 -13.90 19.52 -4.99
N ASP A 127 -13.79 20.79 -5.40
CA ASP A 127 -13.11 21.17 -6.64
C ASP A 127 -11.62 20.83 -6.60
N ALA A 128 -10.94 21.09 -5.47
CA ALA A 128 -9.55 20.70 -5.26
C ALA A 128 -9.38 19.17 -5.30
N TYR A 129 -10.27 18.41 -4.66
CA TYR A 129 -10.25 16.96 -4.65
C TYR A 129 -10.43 16.37 -6.05
N LEU A 130 -11.40 16.91 -6.82
CA LEU A 130 -11.65 16.52 -8.20
C LEU A 130 -10.49 16.89 -9.12
N ALA A 131 -9.86 18.05 -8.95
CA ALA A 131 -8.71 18.45 -9.73
C ALA A 131 -7.55 17.43 -9.62
N GLN A 132 -7.26 16.96 -8.40
CA GLN A 132 -6.24 15.92 -8.19
C GLN A 132 -6.65 14.55 -8.76
N LEU A 133 -7.96 14.24 -8.84
CA LEU A 133 -8.46 13.02 -9.47
C LEU A 133 -8.49 13.07 -11.00
N THR A 134 -8.40 14.26 -11.61
CA THR A 134 -8.35 14.40 -13.06
C THR A 134 -6.94 14.47 -13.63
N ASP A 135 -5.93 14.69 -12.79
CA ASP A 135 -4.51 14.80 -13.17
C ASP A 135 -3.67 13.85 -12.31
N THR A 136 -3.81 12.56 -12.59
CA THR A 136 -3.25 11.46 -11.80
C THR A 136 -1.90 11.00 -12.36
N HIS A 137 -0.93 10.76 -11.47
CA HIS A 137 0.50 10.57 -11.77
C HIS A 137 1.12 9.47 -10.89
N ALA A 138 0.44 8.34 -10.69
CA ALA A 138 1.01 7.21 -9.95
C ALA A 138 2.30 6.66 -10.57
N ASP A 139 2.53 6.82 -11.87
CA ASP A 139 3.81 6.51 -12.51
C ASP A 139 4.96 7.38 -11.97
N VAL A 140 4.74 8.69 -11.83
CA VAL A 140 5.74 9.62 -11.28
C VAL A 140 6.07 9.29 -9.83
N PHE A 141 5.04 9.02 -9.01
CA PHE A 141 5.25 8.62 -7.62
C PHE A 141 5.95 7.26 -7.51
N LEU A 142 5.59 6.29 -8.36
CA LEU A 142 6.24 4.99 -8.40
C LEU A 142 7.72 5.10 -8.79
N SER A 143 8.06 5.92 -9.78
CA SER A 143 9.46 6.22 -10.13
C SER A 143 10.21 6.91 -8.99
N PHE A 144 9.56 7.80 -8.23
CA PHE A 144 10.17 8.37 -7.02
C PHE A 144 10.51 7.27 -5.99
N LEU A 145 9.58 6.34 -5.72
CA LEU A 145 9.83 5.26 -4.76
C LEU A 145 11.02 4.38 -5.17
N THR A 146 11.10 4.03 -6.45
CA THR A 146 12.06 3.02 -6.95
C THR A 146 13.40 3.60 -7.37
N GLU A 147 13.43 4.78 -7.99
CA GLU A 147 14.63 5.38 -8.58
C GLU A 147 15.29 6.45 -7.69
N GLU A 148 14.59 6.94 -6.67
CA GLU A 148 15.09 8.04 -5.82
C GLU A 148 15.11 7.63 -4.35
N LEU A 149 13.95 7.25 -3.79
CA LEU A 149 13.83 6.93 -2.38
C LEU A 149 14.53 5.61 -2.01
N HIS A 150 14.35 4.56 -2.81
CA HIS A 150 14.98 3.28 -2.52
C HIS A 150 16.53 3.34 -2.51
N PRO A 151 17.21 3.93 -3.52
CA PRO A 151 18.65 4.13 -3.47
C PRO A 151 19.11 5.02 -2.31
N LEU A 152 18.32 6.06 -1.97
CA LEU A 152 18.61 6.90 -0.81
C LEU A 152 18.60 6.09 0.49
N LEU A 153 17.62 5.22 0.69
CA LEU A 153 17.50 4.40 1.90
C LEU A 153 18.59 3.34 2.01
N GLN A 154 19.05 2.78 0.88
CA GLN A 154 20.22 1.89 0.86
C GLN A 154 21.49 2.56 1.42
N SER A 155 21.60 3.89 1.35
CA SER A 155 22.72 4.64 1.94
C SER A 155 22.55 4.97 3.43
N LYS A 156 21.35 4.76 3.99
CA LYS A 156 20.98 5.18 5.36
C LYS A 156 20.75 4.01 6.31
N VAL A 157 20.23 2.90 5.81
CA VAL A 157 19.92 1.70 6.60
C VAL A 157 20.47 0.45 5.92
N ARG A 158 20.63 -0.64 6.67
CA ARG A 158 21.07 -1.95 6.16
C ARG A 158 19.93 -2.61 5.38
N VAL A 159 19.95 -2.43 4.07
CA VAL A 159 18.92 -2.92 3.14
C VAL A 159 19.37 -4.23 2.47
N SER A 160 18.52 -5.26 2.46
CA SER A 160 18.77 -6.51 1.74
C SER A 160 18.75 -6.32 0.22
N GLU A 161 19.34 -7.24 -0.54
CA GLU A 161 19.31 -7.19 -2.01
C GLU A 161 17.95 -7.59 -2.62
N SER A 162 17.10 -8.25 -1.84
CA SER A 162 15.81 -8.78 -2.29
C SER A 162 14.79 -8.85 -1.16
N GLY A 163 13.53 -9.20 -1.51
CA GLY A 163 12.44 -9.40 -0.57
C GLY A 163 11.68 -8.12 -0.21
N HIS A 164 11.86 -7.03 -0.96
CA HIS A 164 11.16 -5.77 -0.70
C HIS A 164 9.66 -5.89 -0.99
N GLY A 165 8.87 -5.12 -0.25
CA GLY A 165 7.42 -5.13 -0.38
C GLY A 165 6.84 -3.74 -0.61
N LEU A 166 5.66 -3.68 -1.22
CA LEU A 166 4.83 -2.47 -1.33
C LEU A 166 3.42 -2.78 -0.82
N PHE A 167 2.98 -2.05 0.19
CA PHE A 167 1.64 -2.14 0.73
C PHE A 167 0.91 -0.81 0.58
N GLY A 168 -0.38 -0.89 0.26
CA GLY A 168 -1.28 0.24 0.36
C GLY A 168 -2.73 -0.18 0.56
N TYR A 169 -3.55 0.79 0.94
CA TYR A 169 -4.94 0.58 1.29
C TYR A 169 -5.86 1.58 0.57
N SER A 170 -7.06 1.17 0.11
CA SER A 170 -7.94 2.01 -0.70
C SER A 170 -7.25 2.45 -2.00
N TYR A 171 -7.11 3.75 -2.32
CA TYR A 171 -6.25 4.16 -3.44
C TYR A 171 -4.79 3.74 -3.30
N GLY A 172 -4.25 3.59 -2.08
CA GLY A 172 -2.95 2.95 -1.91
C GLY A 172 -2.96 1.48 -2.34
N GLY A 173 -4.09 0.79 -2.17
CA GLY A 173 -4.27 -0.59 -2.65
C GLY A 173 -4.39 -0.64 -4.18
N LEU A 174 -5.03 0.35 -4.79
CA LEU A 174 -5.04 0.56 -6.25
C LEU A 174 -3.62 0.80 -6.77
N PHE A 175 -2.84 1.66 -6.10
CA PHE A 175 -1.43 1.91 -6.39
C PHE A 175 -0.58 0.65 -6.31
N ALA A 176 -0.74 -0.16 -5.25
CA ALA A 176 -0.03 -1.42 -5.10
C ALA A 176 -0.40 -2.44 -6.21
N LEU A 177 -1.68 -2.54 -6.55
CA LEU A 177 -2.14 -3.36 -7.68
C LEU A 177 -1.55 -2.87 -9.01
N TYR A 178 -1.57 -1.56 -9.26
CA TYR A 178 -0.98 -0.95 -10.44
C TYR A 178 0.54 -1.22 -10.55
N ALA A 179 1.28 -1.08 -9.45
CA ALA A 179 2.71 -1.34 -9.42
C ALA A 179 3.04 -2.84 -9.68
N TRP A 180 2.19 -3.75 -9.17
CA TRP A 180 2.30 -5.19 -9.44
C TRP A 180 2.02 -5.51 -10.92
N LEU A 181 0.96 -4.95 -11.51
CA LEU A 181 0.63 -5.12 -12.93
C LEU A 181 1.73 -4.59 -13.87
N ARG A 182 2.55 -3.64 -13.39
CA ARG A 182 3.71 -3.11 -14.11
C ARG A 182 5.01 -3.88 -13.87
N GLU A 183 4.95 -4.99 -13.13
CA GLU A 183 6.10 -5.82 -12.74
C GLU A 183 7.25 -5.01 -12.11
N THR A 184 6.89 -4.09 -11.19
CA THR A 184 7.83 -3.04 -10.77
C THR A 184 8.88 -3.52 -9.76
N SER A 185 10.16 -3.45 -10.16
CA SER A 185 11.33 -3.62 -9.28
C SER A 185 11.52 -2.40 -8.36
N PRO A 186 11.98 -2.55 -7.10
CA PRO A 186 12.58 -3.75 -6.50
C PRO A 186 11.61 -4.61 -5.69
N PHE A 187 10.30 -4.39 -5.83
CA PHE A 187 9.29 -5.08 -5.03
C PHE A 187 9.11 -6.53 -5.50
N ALA A 188 9.17 -7.46 -4.55
CA ALA A 188 8.84 -8.87 -4.74
C ALA A 188 7.43 -9.20 -4.23
N THR A 189 6.89 -8.39 -3.32
CA THR A 189 5.59 -8.65 -2.69
C THR A 189 4.74 -7.38 -2.66
N PHE A 190 3.45 -7.54 -2.92
CA PHE A 190 2.51 -6.43 -3.00
C PHE A 190 1.29 -6.73 -2.14
N GLY A 191 0.95 -5.82 -1.24
CA GLY A 191 -0.27 -5.89 -0.44
C GLY A 191 -1.26 -4.83 -0.89
N ALA A 192 -2.32 -5.27 -1.56
CA ALA A 192 -3.36 -4.42 -2.10
C ALA A 192 -4.63 -4.55 -1.25
N GLY A 193 -4.74 -3.72 -0.22
CA GLY A 193 -5.85 -3.78 0.72
C GLY A 193 -7.05 -2.95 0.28
N SER A 194 -8.22 -3.57 0.14
CA SER A 194 -9.43 -2.96 -0.44
C SER A 194 -9.13 -2.02 -1.63
N PRO A 195 -8.50 -2.49 -2.72
CA PRO A 195 -8.03 -1.62 -3.79
C PRO A 195 -9.16 -0.75 -4.35
N GLY A 196 -8.95 0.57 -4.36
CA GLY A 196 -9.96 1.58 -4.72
C GLY A 196 -10.29 1.66 -6.21
N VAL A 197 -10.58 0.52 -6.85
CA VAL A 197 -11.03 0.44 -8.26
C VAL A 197 -12.46 0.99 -8.33
N ALA A 198 -12.58 2.29 -8.49
CA ALA A 198 -13.85 3.01 -8.34
C ALA A 198 -14.62 3.21 -9.67
N ALA A 199 -14.16 2.62 -10.77
CA ALA A 199 -14.77 2.76 -12.09
C ALA A 199 -14.71 1.45 -12.87
N THR A 200 -15.75 1.17 -13.67
CA THR A 200 -15.84 -0.07 -14.48
C THR A 200 -14.89 -0.07 -15.68
N ASP A 201 -14.42 1.10 -16.08
CA ASP A 201 -13.44 1.35 -17.15
C ASP A 201 -12.07 1.76 -16.59
N SER A 202 -11.78 1.36 -15.34
CA SER A 202 -10.48 1.58 -14.69
C SER A 202 -9.29 1.13 -15.55
N GLN A 203 -8.17 1.84 -15.44
CA GLN A 203 -6.93 1.54 -16.17
C GLN A 203 -6.30 0.21 -15.76
N VAL A 204 -6.72 -0.40 -14.64
CA VAL A 204 -6.23 -1.74 -14.26
C VAL A 204 -6.70 -2.83 -15.22
N PHE A 205 -7.89 -2.72 -15.82
CA PHE A 205 -8.43 -3.74 -16.73
C PHE A 205 -7.62 -3.90 -18.02
N PRO A 206 -7.26 -2.83 -18.77
CA PRO A 206 -6.39 -2.97 -19.92
C PRO A 206 -4.98 -3.45 -19.53
N LEU A 207 -4.47 -3.10 -18.34
CA LEU A 207 -3.20 -3.62 -17.83
C LEU A 207 -3.26 -5.13 -17.58
N ILE A 208 -4.34 -5.64 -16.99
CA ILE A 208 -4.58 -7.08 -16.80
C ILE A 208 -4.65 -7.79 -18.16
N ALA A 209 -5.38 -7.23 -19.11
CA ALA A 209 -5.51 -7.80 -20.45
C ALA A 209 -4.19 -7.82 -21.25
N ALA A 210 -3.24 -6.94 -20.90
CA ALA A 210 -1.93 -6.85 -21.53
C ALA A 210 -0.85 -7.70 -20.84
N LEU A 211 -1.18 -8.43 -19.76
CA LEU A 211 -0.22 -9.31 -19.09
C LEU A 211 0.30 -10.38 -20.07
N PRO A 212 1.61 -10.69 -20.02
CA PRO A 212 2.19 -11.70 -20.90
C PRO A 212 1.58 -13.09 -20.62
N GLU A 213 1.67 -14.02 -21.57
CA GLU A 213 1.22 -15.39 -21.35
C GLU A 213 1.97 -16.03 -20.18
N HIS A 214 1.22 -16.74 -19.32
CA HIS A 214 1.78 -17.41 -18.14
C HIS A 214 2.83 -18.44 -18.56
N GLY A 215 4.10 -18.20 -18.20
CA GLY A 215 5.24 -19.09 -18.48
C GLY A 215 6.33 -18.50 -19.39
N SER A 216 6.16 -17.30 -19.96
CA SER A 216 7.20 -16.69 -20.79
C SER A 216 8.37 -16.11 -19.99
N VAL A 217 8.11 -15.61 -18.78
CA VAL A 217 9.06 -15.35 -17.67
C VAL A 217 8.18 -15.28 -16.41
N SER A 218 8.32 -16.18 -15.44
CA SER A 218 7.58 -16.05 -14.18
C SER A 218 8.20 -14.92 -13.38
N SER A 219 7.53 -13.78 -13.32
CA SER A 219 7.76 -12.78 -12.29
C SER A 219 7.61 -13.49 -10.93
N ALA A 220 8.65 -13.49 -10.11
CA ALA A 220 8.59 -14.03 -8.75
C ALA A 220 7.68 -13.20 -7.82
N GLN A 221 6.98 -12.20 -8.36
CA GLN A 221 6.19 -11.27 -7.58
C GLN A 221 4.89 -11.89 -7.08
N ARG A 222 4.54 -11.58 -5.84
CA ARG A 222 3.31 -12.06 -5.18
C ARG A 222 2.40 -10.88 -4.90
N LEU A 223 1.11 -11.06 -5.16
CA LEU A 223 0.07 -10.12 -4.77
C LEU A 223 -0.78 -10.72 -3.64
N HIS A 224 -1.06 -9.94 -2.61
CA HIS A 224 -2.06 -10.24 -1.58
C HIS A 224 -3.16 -9.20 -1.63
N VAL A 225 -4.39 -9.64 -1.93
CA VAL A 225 -5.56 -8.78 -2.00
C VAL A 225 -6.44 -9.03 -0.79
N THR A 226 -6.82 -7.97 -0.08
CA THR A 226 -7.87 -8.07 0.95
C THR A 226 -9.12 -7.32 0.52
N LEU A 227 -10.26 -7.83 0.96
CA LEU A 227 -11.56 -7.21 0.81
C LEU A 227 -12.25 -7.20 2.17
N ASN A 228 -13.04 -6.17 2.45
CA ASN A 228 -13.82 -6.11 3.68
C ASN A 228 -15.27 -6.50 3.44
N GLU A 229 -15.82 -7.32 4.34
CA GLU A 229 -17.21 -7.78 4.29
C GLU A 229 -18.22 -6.61 4.21
N ALA A 230 -17.99 -5.55 5.00
CA ALA A 230 -18.88 -4.40 5.02
C ALA A 230 -18.85 -3.57 3.71
N GLU A 231 -17.80 -3.69 2.89
CA GLU A 231 -17.76 -3.03 1.58
C GLU A 231 -18.67 -3.74 0.57
N LEU A 232 -18.84 -5.05 0.69
CA LEU A 232 -19.68 -5.84 -0.20
C LEU A 232 -21.17 -5.78 0.18
N PHE A 233 -21.47 -5.93 1.47
CA PHE A 233 -22.84 -6.06 1.96
C PHE A 233 -23.39 -4.78 2.61
N GLY A 234 -22.54 -3.78 2.84
CA GLY A 234 -22.93 -2.53 3.49
C GLY A 234 -23.86 -1.65 2.67
N ALA A 235 -24.36 -0.59 3.32
CA ALA A 235 -25.34 0.31 2.72
C ALA A 235 -24.72 1.39 1.81
N ILE A 236 -23.41 1.63 1.91
CA ILE A 236 -22.73 2.75 1.23
C ILE A 236 -22.41 2.36 -0.22
N PRO A 237 -23.01 3.03 -1.24
CA PRO A 237 -22.90 2.61 -2.63
C PRO A 237 -21.47 2.59 -3.19
N ILE A 238 -20.64 3.59 -2.89
CA ILE A 238 -19.26 3.67 -3.41
C ILE A 238 -18.41 2.47 -2.98
N TYR A 239 -18.57 1.98 -1.75
CA TYR A 239 -17.83 0.81 -1.29
C TYR A 239 -18.32 -0.47 -1.94
N ARG A 240 -19.63 -0.59 -2.21
CA ARG A 240 -20.15 -1.71 -3.01
C ARG A 240 -19.65 -1.70 -4.44
N GLU A 241 -19.44 -0.52 -5.02
CA GLU A 241 -18.85 -0.37 -6.36
C GLU A 241 -17.40 -0.85 -6.38
N ILE A 242 -16.59 -0.37 -5.45
CA ILE A 242 -15.20 -0.82 -5.26
C ILE A 242 -15.16 -2.34 -5.08
N GLY A 243 -16.01 -2.89 -4.21
CA GLY A 243 -16.08 -4.33 -3.96
C GLY A 243 -16.46 -5.14 -5.21
N ARG A 244 -17.41 -4.68 -6.03
CA ARG A 244 -17.77 -5.35 -7.30
C ARG A 244 -16.61 -5.30 -8.30
N ASN A 245 -16.00 -4.14 -8.50
CA ASN A 245 -14.92 -3.99 -9.45
C ASN A 245 -13.69 -4.82 -9.04
N LEU A 246 -13.42 -4.92 -7.73
CA LEU A 246 -12.37 -5.80 -7.21
C LEU A 246 -12.64 -7.28 -7.51
N LEU A 247 -13.90 -7.74 -7.39
CA LEU A 247 -14.26 -9.09 -7.78
C LEU A 247 -14.05 -9.34 -9.28
N THR A 248 -14.37 -8.36 -10.14
CA THR A 248 -14.07 -8.42 -11.58
C THR A 248 -12.58 -8.48 -11.85
N VAL A 249 -11.76 -7.66 -11.16
CA VAL A 249 -10.29 -7.74 -11.25
C VAL A 249 -9.78 -9.13 -10.91
N LEU A 250 -10.29 -9.76 -9.83
CA LEU A 250 -9.88 -11.10 -9.42
C LEU A 250 -10.32 -12.18 -10.44
N GLU A 251 -11.46 -12.00 -11.08
CA GLU A 251 -11.94 -12.87 -12.16
C GLU A 251 -11.05 -12.75 -13.41
N ASP A 252 -10.72 -11.54 -13.84
CA ASP A 252 -9.86 -11.30 -14.99
C ASP A 252 -8.43 -11.84 -14.75
N LEU A 253 -7.87 -11.63 -13.55
CA LEU A 253 -6.58 -12.21 -13.18
C LEU A 253 -6.61 -13.75 -13.18
N HIS A 254 -7.73 -14.35 -12.76
CA HIS A 254 -7.91 -15.80 -12.86
C HIS A 254 -7.94 -16.26 -14.32
N ALA A 255 -8.69 -15.56 -15.18
CA ALA A 255 -8.77 -15.86 -16.61
C ALA A 255 -7.41 -15.72 -17.32
N GLN A 256 -6.56 -14.80 -16.88
CA GLN A 256 -5.17 -14.64 -17.34
C GLN A 256 -4.18 -15.64 -16.74
N GLY A 257 -4.65 -16.63 -15.98
CA GLY A 257 -3.80 -17.67 -15.39
C GLY A 257 -2.97 -17.21 -14.19
N ARG A 258 -3.24 -16.04 -13.60
CA ARG A 258 -2.43 -15.44 -12.51
C ARG A 258 -2.83 -15.89 -11.11
N SER A 259 -3.72 -16.87 -11.00
CA SER A 259 -4.18 -17.36 -9.69
C SER A 259 -3.06 -17.91 -8.81
N GLY A 260 -1.98 -18.41 -9.41
CA GLY A 260 -0.81 -18.87 -8.67
C GLY A 260 -0.12 -17.74 -7.89
N GLU A 261 -0.11 -16.51 -8.44
CA GLU A 261 0.62 -15.34 -7.94
C GLU A 261 -0.19 -14.49 -6.95
N VAL A 262 -1.52 -14.67 -6.94
CA VAL A 262 -2.48 -13.84 -6.19
C VAL A 262 -3.09 -14.62 -5.03
N SER A 263 -2.81 -14.18 -3.81
CA SER A 263 -3.49 -14.62 -2.59
C SER A 263 -4.59 -13.64 -2.19
N LYS A 264 -5.61 -14.11 -1.47
CA LYS A 264 -6.77 -13.29 -1.10
C LYS A 264 -7.34 -13.62 0.27
N ALA A 265 -7.85 -12.60 0.98
CA ALA A 265 -8.51 -12.77 2.26
C ALA A 265 -9.71 -11.81 2.42
N MET A 266 -10.85 -12.35 2.87
CA MET A 266 -11.99 -11.54 3.31
C MET A 266 -11.80 -11.18 4.78
N LEU A 267 -11.98 -9.91 5.13
CA LEU A 267 -11.87 -9.39 6.48
C LEU A 267 -13.25 -8.96 7.00
N HIS A 268 -13.51 -9.21 8.29
CA HIS A 268 -14.75 -8.78 8.96
C HIS A 268 -14.64 -7.34 9.48
N GLU A 269 -14.25 -6.43 8.60
CA GLU A 269 -13.92 -5.05 8.90
C GLU A 269 -14.79 -4.06 8.11
N THR A 270 -14.70 -2.78 8.45
CA THR A 270 -15.17 -1.66 7.62
C THR A 270 -14.03 -1.12 6.75
N HIS A 271 -14.34 -0.26 5.77
CA HIS A 271 -13.30 0.36 4.94
C HIS A 271 -12.23 1.09 5.78
N LEU A 272 -12.59 1.78 6.86
CA LEU A 272 -11.58 2.51 7.65
C LEU A 272 -10.86 1.66 8.68
N THR A 273 -11.49 0.60 9.21
CA THR A 273 -10.86 -0.31 10.18
C THR A 273 -10.03 -1.41 9.52
N GLY A 274 -10.26 -1.67 8.22
CA GLY A 274 -9.58 -2.71 7.47
C GLY A 274 -8.10 -2.47 7.17
N LEU A 275 -7.57 -1.25 7.31
CA LEU A 275 -6.17 -0.92 6.96
C LEU A 275 -5.18 -1.77 7.74
N GLN A 276 -5.27 -1.75 9.08
CA GLN A 276 -4.34 -2.48 9.94
C GLN A 276 -4.48 -4.00 9.77
N ALA A 277 -5.72 -4.49 9.68
CA ALA A 277 -6.01 -5.91 9.47
C ALA A 277 -5.48 -6.41 8.11
N SER A 278 -5.60 -5.59 7.06
CA SER A 278 -5.07 -5.87 5.73
C SER A 278 -3.55 -5.93 5.73
N PHE A 279 -2.89 -5.01 6.42
CA PHE A 279 -1.43 -5.02 6.54
C PHE A 279 -0.93 -6.27 7.26
N LEU A 280 -1.54 -6.65 8.38
CA LEU A 280 -1.21 -7.91 9.07
C LEU A 280 -1.49 -9.14 8.22
N SER A 281 -2.60 -9.16 7.47
CA SER A 281 -2.92 -10.27 6.55
C SER A 281 -1.85 -10.42 5.47
N TYR A 282 -1.41 -9.29 4.89
CA TYR A 282 -0.32 -9.24 3.93
C TYR A 282 0.99 -9.77 4.51
N LEU A 283 1.42 -9.28 5.67
CA LEU A 283 2.67 -9.73 6.31
C LEU A 283 2.68 -11.24 6.59
N LYS A 284 1.57 -11.77 7.12
CA LYS A 284 1.42 -13.21 7.41
C LYS A 284 1.38 -14.11 6.17
N THR A 285 1.09 -13.54 5.00
CA THR A 285 0.90 -14.32 3.75
C THR A 285 2.10 -14.19 2.82
N CYS A 286 2.67 -13.00 2.70
CA CYS A 286 3.70 -12.69 1.73
C CYS A 286 5.08 -12.43 2.34
N HIS A 287 5.16 -12.15 3.64
CA HIS A 287 6.42 -11.80 4.31
C HIS A 287 6.72 -12.73 5.48
N THR A 288 6.86 -14.03 5.19
CA THR A 288 7.05 -15.07 6.21
C THR A 288 8.50 -15.54 6.30
N ARG A 289 8.94 -15.91 7.50
CA ARG A 289 10.22 -16.61 7.73
C ARG A 289 10.17 -17.92 6.95
N SER A 290 11.29 -18.26 6.29
CA SER A 290 11.44 -19.61 5.75
C SER A 290 11.35 -20.61 6.90
N GLU A 291 10.55 -21.67 6.76
CA GLU A 291 10.55 -22.75 7.74
C GLU A 291 11.95 -23.35 7.79
N SER A 292 12.69 -23.10 8.88
CA SER A 292 13.86 -23.90 9.18
C SER A 292 13.37 -25.32 9.45
N VAL A 293 13.60 -26.25 8.52
CA VAL A 293 13.48 -27.68 8.82
C VAL A 293 14.34 -27.93 10.06
N PRO A 294 13.78 -28.38 11.20
CA PRO A 294 14.60 -28.73 12.34
C PRO A 294 15.58 -29.81 11.89
N GLY A 295 16.88 -29.51 11.97
CA GLY A 295 17.92 -30.50 11.74
C GLY A 295 17.69 -31.67 12.68
N ASP A 296 17.72 -32.88 12.12
CA ASP A 296 17.59 -34.16 12.80
C ASP A 296 18.86 -34.47 13.61
N ASP A 297 19.28 -33.55 14.48
CA ASP A 297 20.58 -33.56 15.18
C ASP A 297 20.45 -33.72 16.70
N ASP A 298 19.38 -34.40 17.14
CA ASP A 298 19.22 -34.90 18.52
C ASP A 298 18.87 -36.40 18.50
N ARG A 299 19.73 -37.20 17.84
CA ARG A 299 19.82 -38.65 18.08
C ARG A 299 21.28 -39.10 18.14
N GLU A 300 21.93 -38.82 19.26
CA GLU A 300 22.92 -39.73 19.86
C GLU A 300 22.67 -39.87 21.37
#